data_AF-A0A7Y3K4E2-F1
#
_entry.id   AF-A0A7Y3K4E2-F1
#
_cell.length_a   1.000
_cell.length_b   1.000
_cell.length_c   1.000
_cell.angle_alpha   90.00
_cell.angle_beta   90.00
_cell.angle_gamma   90.00
#
_symmetry.space_group_name_H-M   'P 1'
#
loop_
_entity.id
_entity.type
_entity.pdbx_description
1 polymer ?
#
loop_
_entity_poly.entity_id
_entity_poly.type
_entity_poly.pdbx_seq_one_letter_code
_entity_poly.pdbx_strand_id
1 'polypeptide(L)'
;MLEPSYLKLANYQAFVTRLHTAWPTFLKTRNDRLRHGDESEKVAEAIIEDLLTGVLDWGKGDLAYQIKYADIVLSQNLQKYLVIEVKKPGTLRLGRQSLATALEQARRYADAQRITRVAVTDGCIFYAADIINGGLQHRLVVNLGHDAPPESLWWLSVHGVYRPLEGAVVMDAIPADEPFAALPPEQPEGGVLLHPKYKLPAYCFAWVGDAGKPGTWKLPHQKADGTIDEKRLPKAIQCLLSNFRGVKVKGIPESDVANVLLRLARAAKSAQLLPPESIHPAPIYQQLVLVLEQNDLLAQL
;
A
#
# COMPACT_ATOMS: atom_id res chain seq x y z
N MET A 1 8.19 -18.11 -16.50
CA MET A 1 7.02 -17.58 -15.77
C MET A 1 5.79 -17.89 -16.60
N LEU A 2 4.73 -18.43 -15.99
CA LEU A 2 3.43 -18.56 -16.64
C LEU A 2 2.86 -17.15 -16.86
N GLU A 3 2.27 -16.88 -18.02
CA GLU A 3 1.54 -15.62 -18.23
C GLU A 3 0.40 -15.49 -17.20
N PRO A 4 0.19 -14.31 -16.62
CA PRO A 4 -0.93 -14.06 -15.73
C PRO A 4 -2.27 -14.40 -16.37
N SER A 5 -3.16 -15.07 -15.63
CA SER A 5 -4.41 -15.58 -16.16
C SER A 5 -5.37 -14.46 -16.57
N TYR A 6 -5.27 -13.30 -15.92
CA TYR A 6 -6.14 -12.16 -16.15
C TYR A 6 -6.00 -11.55 -17.56
N LEU A 7 -4.83 -11.70 -18.20
CA LEU A 7 -4.58 -11.17 -19.55
C LEU A 7 -5.50 -11.78 -20.62
N LYS A 8 -6.02 -12.99 -20.34
CA LYS A 8 -6.90 -13.73 -21.25
C LYS A 8 -8.39 -13.42 -21.02
N LEU A 9 -8.72 -12.58 -20.04
CA LEU A 9 -10.11 -12.24 -19.74
C LEU A 9 -10.65 -11.26 -20.78
N ALA A 10 -11.85 -11.52 -21.30
CA ALA A 10 -12.55 -10.59 -22.19
C ALA A 10 -12.71 -9.20 -21.55
N ASN A 11 -12.99 -9.14 -20.24
CA ASN A 11 -13.11 -7.88 -19.51
C ASN A 11 -11.78 -7.12 -19.40
N TYR A 12 -10.64 -7.83 -19.36
CA TYR A 12 -9.32 -7.20 -19.41
C TYR A 12 -9.07 -6.57 -20.78
N GLN A 13 -9.34 -7.31 -21.86
CA GLN A 13 -9.19 -6.81 -23.23
C GLN A 13 -10.07 -5.58 -23.48
N ALA A 14 -11.34 -5.65 -23.06
CA ALA A 14 -12.27 -4.52 -23.14
C ALA A 14 -11.80 -3.31 -22.30
N PHE A 15 -11.24 -3.56 -21.12
CA PHE A 15 -10.62 -2.53 -20.29
C PHE A 15 -9.44 -1.87 -21.01
N VAL A 16 -8.50 -2.64 -21.58
CA VAL A 16 -7.35 -2.10 -22.32
C VAL A 16 -7.81 -1.23 -23.48
N THR A 17 -8.75 -1.70 -24.31
CA THR A 17 -9.29 -0.89 -25.41
C THR A 17 -9.88 0.43 -24.93
N ARG A 18 -10.66 0.40 -23.84
CA ARG A 18 -11.25 1.61 -23.25
C ARG A 18 -10.19 2.54 -22.69
N LEU A 19 -9.23 2.00 -21.94
CA LEU A 19 -8.13 2.73 -21.34
C LEU A 19 -7.39 3.52 -22.43
N HIS A 20 -6.93 2.85 -23.50
CA HIS A 20 -6.23 3.51 -24.60
C HIS A 20 -7.08 4.55 -25.33
N THR A 21 -8.40 4.34 -25.41
CA THR A 21 -9.33 5.30 -26.04
C THR A 21 -9.57 6.54 -25.17
N ALA A 22 -9.76 6.35 -23.86
CA ALA A 22 -10.13 7.41 -22.92
C ALA A 22 -8.93 8.19 -22.37
N TRP A 23 -7.74 7.56 -22.33
CA TRP A 23 -6.54 8.13 -21.70
C TRP A 23 -6.14 9.51 -22.22
N PRO A 24 -6.12 9.78 -23.55
CA PRO A 24 -5.76 11.11 -24.04
C PRO A 24 -6.69 12.22 -23.54
N THR A 25 -7.99 11.92 -23.41
CA THR A 25 -8.98 12.88 -22.90
C THR A 25 -8.82 13.08 -21.39
N PHE A 26 -8.58 12.00 -20.66
CA PHE A 26 -8.26 12.04 -19.23
C PHE A 26 -7.02 12.89 -18.97
N LEU A 27 -5.91 12.61 -19.68
CA LEU A 27 -4.63 13.30 -19.51
C LEU A 27 -4.76 14.80 -19.80
N LYS A 28 -5.46 15.17 -20.88
CA LYS A 28 -5.75 16.57 -21.20
C LYS A 28 -6.52 17.26 -20.07
N THR A 29 -7.61 16.65 -19.61
CA THR A 29 -8.46 17.21 -18.54
C THR A 29 -7.68 17.35 -17.24
N ARG A 30 -6.87 16.34 -16.89
CA ARG A 30 -5.97 16.38 -15.74
C ARG A 30 -4.98 17.54 -15.84
N ASN A 31 -4.33 17.72 -16.99
CA ASN A 31 -3.36 18.79 -17.18
C ASN A 31 -4.01 20.19 -17.10
N ASP A 32 -5.23 20.35 -17.64
CA ASP A 32 -6.00 21.60 -17.52
C ASP A 32 -6.36 21.91 -16.06
N ARG A 33 -6.66 20.88 -15.26
CA ARG A 33 -6.93 20.99 -13.82
C ARG A 33 -5.70 21.40 -13.01
N LEU A 34 -4.51 20.95 -13.40
CA LEU A 34 -3.22 21.17 -12.70
C LEU A 34 -2.42 22.38 -13.23
N ARG A 35 -3.05 23.26 -14.01
CA ARG A 35 -2.36 24.33 -14.76
C ARG A 35 -1.68 25.41 -13.90
N HIS A 36 -2.07 25.55 -12.63
CA HIS A 36 -1.67 26.64 -11.74
C HIS A 36 -0.58 26.25 -10.74
N GLY A 37 -0.41 24.95 -10.46
CA GLY A 37 0.68 24.40 -9.63
C GLY A 37 0.51 24.56 -8.11
N ASP A 38 -0.63 25.09 -7.64
CA ASP A 38 -0.99 25.22 -6.22
C ASP A 38 -2.44 24.81 -5.97
N GLU A 39 -2.91 23.83 -6.73
CA GLU A 39 -4.28 23.35 -6.68
C GLU A 39 -4.66 22.80 -5.30
N SER A 40 -5.95 22.93 -4.95
CA SER A 40 -6.48 22.35 -3.71
C SER A 40 -6.68 20.83 -3.83
N GLU A 41 -6.85 20.15 -2.69
CA GLU A 41 -7.22 18.73 -2.61
C GLU A 41 -8.51 18.40 -3.40
N LYS A 42 -9.45 19.35 -3.51
CA LYS A 42 -10.65 19.19 -4.36
C LYS A 42 -10.36 19.00 -5.83
N VAL A 43 -9.23 19.53 -6.33
CA VAL A 43 -8.79 19.28 -7.70
C VAL A 43 -8.30 17.85 -7.84
N ALA A 44 -7.54 17.33 -6.86
CA ALA A 44 -7.14 15.93 -6.84
C ALA A 44 -8.36 15.01 -6.79
N GLU A 45 -9.36 15.28 -5.93
CA GLU A 45 -10.61 14.52 -5.88
C GLU A 45 -11.30 14.47 -7.25
N ALA A 46 -11.38 15.61 -7.95
CA ALA A 46 -12.00 15.69 -9.27
C ALA A 46 -11.20 14.91 -10.34
N ILE A 47 -9.87 14.95 -10.31
CA ILE A 47 -9.02 14.13 -11.19
C ILE A 47 -9.30 12.64 -10.96
N ILE A 48 -9.46 12.23 -9.71
CA ILE A 48 -9.72 10.83 -9.35
C ILE A 48 -11.13 10.40 -9.74
N GLU A 49 -12.14 11.27 -9.59
CA GLU A 49 -13.48 11.02 -10.12
C GLU A 49 -13.45 10.82 -11.65
N ASP A 50 -12.75 11.69 -12.39
CA ASP A 50 -12.60 11.60 -13.85
C ASP A 50 -11.89 10.28 -14.24
N LEU A 51 -10.84 9.88 -13.52
CA LEU A 51 -10.16 8.60 -13.73
C LEU A 51 -11.11 7.42 -13.51
N LEU A 52 -11.77 7.38 -12.35
CA LEU A 52 -12.61 6.24 -11.95
C LEU A 52 -13.78 6.05 -12.90
N THR A 53 -14.43 7.16 -13.29
CA THR A 53 -15.65 7.11 -14.09
C THR A 53 -15.40 7.10 -15.59
N GLY A 54 -14.39 7.84 -16.06
CA GLY A 54 -14.06 7.94 -17.48
C GLY A 54 -13.18 6.81 -17.99
N VAL A 55 -12.29 6.27 -17.14
CA VAL A 55 -11.28 5.29 -17.55
C VAL A 55 -11.53 3.91 -16.93
N LEU A 56 -11.88 3.85 -15.64
CA LEU A 56 -11.90 2.59 -14.86
C LEU A 56 -13.28 1.92 -14.75
N ASP A 57 -14.27 2.44 -15.47
CA ASP A 57 -15.64 1.91 -15.61
C ASP A 57 -16.46 1.88 -14.32
N TRP A 58 -16.16 2.76 -13.37
CA TRP A 58 -17.01 2.98 -12.20
C TRP A 58 -18.17 3.92 -12.54
N GLY A 59 -19.36 3.63 -12.03
CA GLY A 59 -20.47 4.59 -12.07
C GLY A 59 -20.27 5.68 -11.02
N LYS A 60 -20.79 6.89 -11.24
CA LYS A 60 -20.81 7.94 -10.19
C LYS A 60 -21.49 7.48 -8.91
N GLY A 61 -22.51 6.62 -9.02
CA GLY A 61 -23.19 6.02 -7.86
C GLY A 61 -22.34 5.02 -7.08
N ASP A 62 -21.22 4.56 -7.64
CA ASP A 62 -20.29 3.64 -6.97
C ASP A 62 -19.24 4.40 -6.10
N LEU A 63 -19.15 5.72 -6.25
CA LEU A 63 -18.23 6.59 -5.51
C LEU A 63 -18.98 7.22 -4.34
N ALA A 64 -18.64 6.80 -3.12
CA ALA A 64 -19.24 7.32 -1.91
C ALA A 64 -18.29 8.28 -1.20
N TYR A 65 -18.64 9.57 -1.21
CA TYR A 65 -17.80 10.63 -0.65
C TYR A 65 -18.04 10.81 0.86
N GLN A 66 -16.97 11.08 1.60
CA GLN A 66 -17.00 11.47 3.02
C GLN A 66 -17.72 10.48 3.94
N ILE A 67 -17.78 9.20 3.58
CA ILE A 67 -18.38 8.17 4.43
C ILE A 67 -17.38 7.79 5.52
N LYS A 68 -17.78 8.04 6.78
CA LYS A 68 -16.99 7.71 7.98
C LYS A 68 -15.56 8.28 7.89
N TYR A 69 -15.46 9.54 7.47
CA TYR A 69 -14.22 10.33 7.37
C TYR A 69 -13.24 9.91 6.27
N ALA A 70 -13.55 8.89 5.45
CA ALA A 70 -12.79 8.61 4.23
C ALA A 70 -13.20 9.57 3.10
N ASP A 71 -12.25 10.05 2.31
CA ASP A 71 -12.54 10.98 1.21
C ASP A 71 -13.42 10.32 0.14
N ILE A 72 -13.00 9.15 -0.35
CA ILE A 72 -13.75 8.37 -1.34
C ILE A 72 -13.74 6.89 -0.94
N VAL A 73 -14.92 6.26 -0.99
CA VAL A 73 -15.07 4.80 -0.90
C VAL A 73 -15.66 4.28 -2.20
N LEU A 74 -14.98 3.32 -2.83
CA LEU A 74 -15.52 2.61 -3.98
C LEU A 74 -16.38 1.44 -3.50
N SER A 75 -17.62 1.41 -3.97
CA SER A 75 -18.55 0.35 -3.64
C SER A 75 -19.49 0.05 -4.80
N GLN A 76 -19.76 -1.24 -5.04
CA GLN A 76 -20.76 -1.67 -6.01
C GLN A 76 -21.50 -2.88 -5.43
N ASN A 77 -22.80 -3.00 -5.71
CA ASN A 77 -23.64 -4.10 -5.22
C ASN A 77 -23.55 -4.31 -3.69
N LEU A 78 -23.55 -3.21 -2.92
CA LEU A 78 -23.40 -3.17 -1.46
C LEU A 78 -22.03 -3.61 -0.91
N GLN A 79 -21.12 -4.07 -1.77
CA GLN A 79 -19.76 -4.42 -1.37
C GLN A 79 -18.84 -3.19 -1.48
N LYS A 80 -18.08 -2.91 -0.42
CA LYS A 80 -17.06 -1.85 -0.40
C LYS A 80 -15.70 -2.45 -0.75
N TYR A 81 -15.07 -1.93 -1.80
CA TYR A 81 -13.86 -2.51 -2.36
C TYR A 81 -12.59 -1.78 -1.97
N LEU A 82 -12.60 -0.44 -1.93
CA LEU A 82 -11.42 0.38 -1.76
C LEU A 82 -11.76 1.66 -0.98
N VAL A 83 -10.91 2.01 -0.02
CA VAL A 83 -10.86 3.36 0.56
C VAL A 83 -9.76 4.14 -0.15
N ILE A 84 -10.06 5.36 -0.60
CA ILE A 84 -9.09 6.27 -1.20
C ILE A 84 -8.98 7.50 -0.30
N GLU A 85 -7.78 7.77 0.17
CA GLU A 85 -7.40 9.03 0.80
C GLU A 85 -6.79 9.94 -0.27
N VAL A 86 -7.28 11.17 -0.38
CA VAL A 86 -6.84 12.14 -1.35
C VAL A 86 -6.00 13.20 -0.64
N LYS A 87 -4.92 13.64 -1.27
CA LYS A 87 -4.05 14.73 -0.79
C LYS A 87 -3.93 15.83 -1.82
N LYS A 88 -3.40 16.98 -1.41
CA LYS A 88 -3.12 18.10 -2.29
C LYS A 88 -2.16 17.69 -3.42
N PRO A 89 -2.40 18.08 -4.69
CA PRO A 89 -1.50 17.76 -5.80
C PRO A 89 -0.02 18.05 -5.56
N GLY A 90 0.83 17.07 -5.91
CA GLY A 90 2.29 17.17 -5.81
C GLY A 90 2.87 16.94 -4.41
N THR A 91 2.03 16.65 -3.41
CA THR A 91 2.49 16.41 -2.02
C THR A 91 2.88 14.96 -1.75
N LEU A 92 2.40 14.01 -2.56
CA LEU A 92 2.72 12.60 -2.36
C LEU A 92 4.14 12.29 -2.84
N ARG A 93 4.98 11.76 -1.96
CA ARG A 93 6.33 11.30 -2.31
C ARG A 93 6.52 9.84 -1.93
N LEU A 94 6.87 9.02 -2.91
CA LEU A 94 7.19 7.62 -2.69
C LEU A 94 8.44 7.49 -1.79
N GLY A 95 8.40 6.56 -0.85
CA GLY A 95 9.51 6.33 0.09
C GLY A 95 9.62 7.36 1.23
N ARG A 96 8.65 8.27 1.41
CA ARG A 96 8.64 9.24 2.52
C ARG A 96 7.52 9.00 3.53
N GLN A 97 7.66 9.65 4.69
CA GLN A 97 6.66 9.66 5.77
C GLN A 97 5.28 10.16 5.34
N SER A 98 5.17 11.01 4.30
CA SER A 98 3.88 11.51 3.82
C SER A 98 2.98 10.39 3.29
N LEU A 99 3.52 9.49 2.46
CA LEU A 99 2.79 8.30 2.00
C LEU A 99 2.44 7.38 3.16
N ALA A 100 3.37 7.15 4.09
CA ALA A 100 3.13 6.29 5.25
C ALA A 100 2.00 6.82 6.14
N THR A 101 1.98 8.14 6.39
CA THR A 101 0.95 8.80 7.20
C THR A 101 -0.42 8.76 6.52
N ALA A 102 -0.48 9.07 5.23
CA ALA A 102 -1.72 9.00 4.47
C ALA A 102 -2.26 7.56 4.38
N LEU A 103 -1.36 6.55 4.26
CA LEU A 103 -1.76 5.15 4.30
C LEU A 103 -2.31 4.73 5.66
N GLU A 104 -1.77 5.25 6.76
CA GLU A 104 -2.31 4.98 8.09
C GLU A 104 -3.70 5.58 8.27
N GLN A 105 -3.92 6.79 7.75
CA GLN A 105 -5.24 7.41 7.74
C GLN A 105 -6.24 6.56 6.95
N ALA A 106 -5.92 6.23 5.69
CA ALA A 106 -6.75 5.35 4.85
C ALA A 106 -7.01 4.00 5.52
N ARG A 107 -6.00 3.43 6.18
CA ARG A 107 -6.09 2.13 6.86
C ARG A 107 -7.05 2.15 8.05
N ARG A 108 -7.03 3.22 8.85
CA ARG A 108 -7.99 3.38 9.96
C ARG A 108 -9.43 3.36 9.46
N TYR A 109 -9.70 4.05 8.35
CA TYR A 109 -11.03 4.05 7.76
C TYR A 109 -11.40 2.71 7.14
N ALA A 110 -10.45 2.03 6.50
CA ALA A 110 -10.66 0.69 5.95
C ALA A 110 -11.00 -0.33 7.06
N ASP A 111 -10.24 -0.36 8.16
CA ASP A 111 -10.49 -1.26 9.28
C ASP A 111 -11.86 -0.99 9.94
N ALA A 112 -12.23 0.30 10.11
CA ALA A 112 -13.54 0.70 10.64
C ALA A 112 -14.73 0.30 9.74
N GLN A 113 -14.46 -0.04 8.48
CA GLN A 113 -15.46 -0.41 7.47
C GLN A 113 -15.32 -1.84 6.96
N ARG A 114 -14.34 -2.61 7.47
CA ARG A 114 -13.99 -3.97 7.00
C ARG A 114 -13.64 -4.01 5.51
N ILE A 115 -13.02 -2.96 5.00
CA ILE A 115 -12.54 -2.88 3.63
C ILE A 115 -11.12 -3.43 3.63
N THR A 116 -10.79 -4.28 2.66
CA THR A 116 -9.50 -5.00 2.63
C THR A 116 -8.45 -4.32 1.72
N ARG A 117 -8.72 -3.11 1.24
CA ARG A 117 -7.85 -2.39 0.30
C ARG A 117 -7.86 -0.90 0.61
N VAL A 118 -6.71 -0.29 0.45
CA VAL A 118 -6.50 1.15 0.62
C VAL A 118 -5.77 1.73 -0.57
N ALA A 119 -6.03 2.99 -0.85
CA ALA A 119 -5.30 3.79 -1.80
C ALA A 119 -5.04 5.19 -1.24
N VAL A 120 -3.96 5.78 -1.72
CA VAL A 120 -3.60 7.18 -1.48
C VAL A 120 -3.23 7.79 -2.82
N THR A 121 -3.70 9.01 -3.06
CA THR A 121 -3.38 9.74 -4.27
C THR A 121 -3.40 11.24 -4.06
N ASP A 122 -2.64 11.96 -4.86
CA ASP A 122 -2.67 13.42 -4.96
C ASP A 122 -3.13 13.89 -6.35
N GLY A 123 -3.67 13.00 -7.19
CA GLY A 123 -4.01 13.32 -8.59
C GLY A 123 -2.80 13.33 -9.55
N CYS A 124 -1.57 13.19 -9.03
CA CYS A 124 -0.36 12.95 -9.81
C CYS A 124 0.10 11.50 -9.69
N ILE A 125 0.20 10.99 -8.47
CA ILE A 125 0.54 9.61 -8.17
C ILE A 125 -0.68 8.90 -7.61
N PHE A 126 -0.93 7.67 -8.03
CA PHE A 126 -1.92 6.80 -7.44
C PHE A 126 -1.24 5.55 -6.87
N TYR A 127 -1.29 5.39 -5.55
CA TYR A 127 -0.77 4.23 -4.84
C TYR A 127 -1.93 3.40 -4.29
N ALA A 128 -1.89 2.07 -4.44
CA ALA A 128 -2.86 1.17 -3.84
C ALA A 128 -2.19 -0.06 -3.20
N ALA A 129 -2.80 -0.57 -2.13
CA ALA A 129 -2.34 -1.75 -1.41
C ALA A 129 -3.51 -2.62 -0.90
N ASP A 130 -3.25 -3.92 -0.85
CA ASP A 130 -4.06 -4.89 -0.11
C ASP A 130 -3.73 -4.86 1.37
N ILE A 131 -4.78 -5.02 2.18
CA ILE A 131 -4.69 -5.29 3.60
C ILE A 131 -4.63 -6.81 3.77
N ILE A 132 -3.44 -7.34 4.01
CA ILE A 132 -3.22 -8.78 4.22
C ILE A 132 -2.61 -8.99 5.60
N ASN A 133 -3.29 -9.82 6.41
CA ASN A 133 -2.80 -10.35 7.68
C ASN A 133 -2.16 -9.28 8.57
N GLY A 134 -2.88 -8.17 8.73
CA GLY A 134 -2.44 -7.08 9.58
C GLY A 134 -1.31 -6.20 9.02
N GLY A 135 -1.08 -6.15 7.71
CA GLY A 135 -0.44 -4.96 7.15
C GLY A 135 -0.70 -4.82 5.67
N LEU A 136 0.24 -4.21 4.94
CA LEU A 136 0.06 -3.85 3.55
C LEU A 136 0.88 -4.75 2.62
N GLN A 137 0.26 -5.13 1.51
CA GLN A 137 0.90 -5.69 0.33
C GLN A 137 0.65 -4.71 -0.82
N HIS A 138 1.71 -4.20 -1.42
CA HIS A 138 1.60 -3.26 -2.54
C HIS A 138 0.82 -3.91 -3.69
N ARG A 139 -0.17 -3.20 -4.23
CA ARG A 139 -0.95 -3.63 -5.40
C ARG A 139 -0.46 -2.90 -6.65
N LEU A 140 -0.42 -1.57 -6.60
CA LEU A 140 0.07 -0.78 -7.72
C LEU A 140 0.63 0.58 -7.28
N VAL A 141 1.49 1.13 -8.13
CA VAL A 141 1.88 2.54 -8.08
C VAL A 141 1.93 3.08 -9.51
N VAL A 142 1.19 4.16 -9.77
CA VAL A 142 1.05 4.75 -11.10
C VAL A 142 1.32 6.26 -11.06
N ASN A 143 2.06 6.75 -12.05
CA ASN A 143 2.08 8.16 -12.42
C ASN A 143 0.95 8.45 -13.40
N LEU A 144 -0.03 9.25 -12.99
CA LEU A 144 -1.20 9.62 -13.79
C LEU A 144 -0.90 10.66 -14.88
N GLY A 145 0.31 11.22 -14.89
CA GLY A 145 0.79 12.13 -15.93
C GLY A 145 1.56 11.46 -17.07
N HIS A 146 1.67 10.12 -17.08
CA HIS A 146 2.41 9.40 -18.11
C HIS A 146 1.69 9.44 -19.47
N ASP A 147 2.43 9.66 -20.56
CA ASP A 147 1.87 9.78 -21.91
C ASP A 147 1.18 8.49 -22.37
N ALA A 148 1.83 7.35 -22.15
CA ALA A 148 1.23 6.04 -22.40
C ALA A 148 0.32 5.61 -21.24
N PRO A 149 -0.87 5.05 -21.51
CA PRO A 149 -1.78 4.59 -20.48
C PRO A 149 -1.20 3.42 -19.68
N PRO A 150 -1.20 3.50 -18.34
CA PRO A 150 -0.74 2.40 -17.49
C PRO A 150 -1.80 1.31 -17.40
N GLU A 151 -1.57 0.17 -18.08
CA GLU A 151 -2.49 -0.98 -18.08
C GLU A 151 -2.65 -1.62 -16.69
N SER A 152 -1.71 -1.35 -15.77
CA SER A 152 -1.79 -1.75 -14.36
C SER A 152 -3.02 -1.20 -13.64
N LEU A 153 -3.61 -0.11 -14.14
CA LEU A 153 -4.87 0.45 -13.65
C LEU A 153 -6.03 -0.55 -13.72
N TRP A 154 -5.89 -1.65 -14.47
CA TRP A 154 -6.78 -2.80 -14.42
C TRP A 154 -7.11 -3.20 -12.98
N TRP A 155 -6.12 -3.22 -12.09
CA TRP A 155 -6.27 -3.63 -10.70
C TRP A 155 -7.15 -2.70 -9.84
N LEU A 156 -7.54 -1.54 -10.36
CA LEU A 156 -8.51 -0.62 -9.76
C LEU A 156 -9.82 -0.53 -10.54
N SER A 157 -9.90 -1.13 -11.72
CA SER A 157 -11.14 -1.17 -12.50
C SER A 157 -12.24 -1.94 -11.76
N VAL A 158 -13.48 -1.70 -12.17
CA VAL A 158 -14.66 -2.43 -11.64
C VAL A 158 -14.50 -3.95 -11.67
N HIS A 159 -13.75 -4.49 -12.64
CA HIS A 159 -13.53 -5.93 -12.81
C HIS A 159 -12.20 -6.47 -12.26
N GLY A 160 -11.25 -5.59 -11.94
CA GLY A 160 -9.97 -5.97 -11.37
C GLY A 160 -9.90 -5.80 -9.86
N VAL A 161 -10.61 -4.82 -9.28
CA VAL A 161 -10.44 -4.44 -7.86
C VAL A 161 -10.70 -5.58 -6.88
N TYR A 162 -11.65 -6.48 -7.17
CA TYR A 162 -11.99 -7.59 -6.27
C TYR A 162 -11.07 -8.80 -6.44
N ARG A 163 -10.22 -8.83 -7.46
CA ARG A 163 -9.37 -9.98 -7.76
C ARG A 163 -8.16 -10.02 -6.82
N PRO A 164 -7.64 -11.23 -6.53
CA PRO A 164 -6.31 -11.39 -5.96
C PRO A 164 -5.26 -10.87 -6.95
N LEU A 165 -4.17 -10.30 -6.45
CA LEU A 165 -3.05 -9.92 -7.30
C LEU A 165 -2.35 -11.18 -7.84
N GLU A 166 -2.12 -11.24 -9.14
CA GLU A 166 -1.32 -12.28 -9.78
C GLU A 166 0.04 -11.70 -10.20
N GLY A 167 1.13 -12.23 -9.63
CA GLY A 167 2.49 -11.80 -9.94
C GLY A 167 3.06 -10.74 -9.00
N ALA A 168 4.15 -10.09 -9.44
CA ALA A 168 4.84 -9.05 -8.68
C ALA A 168 4.03 -7.75 -8.64
N VAL A 169 4.39 -6.88 -7.68
CA VAL A 169 3.84 -5.52 -7.56
C VAL A 169 4.00 -4.79 -8.89
N VAL A 170 2.92 -4.21 -9.42
CA VAL A 170 3.00 -3.45 -10.67
C VAL A 170 3.41 -2.02 -10.33
N MET A 171 4.68 -1.71 -10.55
CA MET A 171 5.20 -0.35 -10.46
C MET A 171 5.39 0.17 -11.88
N ASP A 172 4.51 1.07 -12.30
CA ASP A 172 4.76 1.82 -13.53
C ASP A 172 5.82 2.88 -13.23
N ALA A 173 6.71 3.16 -14.19
CA ALA A 173 7.87 4.01 -14.00
C ALA A 173 7.46 5.38 -13.44
N ILE A 174 7.71 5.59 -12.14
CA ILE A 174 7.77 6.92 -11.56
C ILE A 174 9.15 7.46 -11.92
N PRO A 175 9.25 8.56 -12.69
CA PRO A 175 10.54 9.18 -12.95
C PRO A 175 11.25 9.47 -11.62
N ALA A 176 12.49 9.02 -11.47
CA ALA A 176 13.30 9.28 -10.29
C ALA A 176 13.65 10.77 -10.12
N ASP A 177 13.45 11.58 -11.17
CA ASP A 177 14.03 12.91 -11.33
C ASP A 177 13.01 14.00 -11.74
N GLU A 178 11.93 14.18 -10.97
CA GLU A 178 11.15 15.42 -11.04
C GLU A 178 11.48 16.27 -9.79
N PRO A 179 12.35 17.29 -9.89
CA PRO A 179 12.64 18.21 -8.79
C PRO A 179 11.46 19.18 -8.62
N PHE A 180 10.35 18.71 -8.08
CA PHE A 180 9.34 19.62 -7.53
C PHE A 180 9.94 20.30 -6.31
N ALA A 181 9.96 21.64 -6.37
CA ALA A 181 10.55 22.57 -5.42
C ALA A 181 10.45 22.06 -3.97
N ALA A 182 11.51 22.29 -3.20
CA ALA A 182 11.58 21.93 -1.80
C ALA A 182 10.48 22.65 -1.01
N LEU A 183 9.29 22.05 -0.96
CA LEU A 183 8.28 22.43 0.01
C LEU A 183 8.86 22.12 1.40
N PRO A 184 8.67 23.02 2.38
CA PRO A 184 9.09 22.80 3.75
C PRO A 184 8.49 21.49 4.27
N PRO A 185 9.12 20.85 5.28
CA PRO A 185 8.57 19.63 5.87
C PRO A 185 7.13 19.89 6.33
N GLU A 186 6.18 19.23 5.66
CA GLU A 186 4.78 19.26 6.04
C GLU A 186 4.63 18.66 7.44
N GLN A 187 4.02 19.42 8.33
CA GLN A 187 3.47 18.83 9.55
C GLN A 187 2.22 18.05 9.13
N PRO A 188 2.11 16.75 9.45
CA PRO A 188 0.94 15.97 9.06
C PRO A 188 -0.31 16.60 9.69
N GLU A 189 -1.23 17.09 8.86
CA GLU A 189 -2.57 17.48 9.30
C GLU A 189 -3.31 16.21 9.73
N GLY A 190 -3.64 16.14 11.02
CA GLY A 190 -4.09 14.91 11.67
C GLY A 190 -2.93 14.14 12.30
N GLY A 191 -2.76 14.31 13.61
CA GLY A 191 -1.68 13.66 14.34
C GLY A 191 -1.65 12.15 14.11
N VAL A 192 -0.48 11.65 13.73
CA VAL A 192 -0.22 10.22 13.55
C VAL A 192 -0.53 9.48 14.86
N LEU A 193 -1.39 8.47 14.81
CA LEU A 193 -1.71 7.67 15.99
C LEU A 193 -0.48 6.85 16.38
N LEU A 194 -0.01 6.98 17.62
CA LEU A 194 1.18 6.30 18.10
C LEU A 194 0.86 5.18 19.09
N HIS A 195 1.65 4.11 19.03
CA HIS A 195 1.58 3.05 20.02
C HIS A 195 1.95 3.58 21.42
N PRO A 196 1.15 3.32 22.48
CA PRO A 196 1.32 3.94 23.80
C PRO A 196 2.69 3.66 24.43
N LYS A 197 3.18 2.41 24.32
CA LYS A 197 4.50 1.97 24.79
C LYS A 197 5.67 2.38 23.89
N TYR A 198 5.59 2.07 22.59
CA TYR A 198 6.74 2.22 21.69
C TYR A 198 6.87 3.63 21.10
N LYS A 199 5.82 4.46 21.18
CA LYS A 199 5.74 5.78 20.55
C LYS A 199 6.06 5.73 19.05
N LEU A 200 5.64 4.64 18.42
CA LEU A 200 5.83 4.40 16.99
C LEU A 200 4.48 4.31 16.28
N PRO A 201 4.42 4.73 15.02
CA PRO A 201 3.25 4.56 14.17
C PRO A 201 3.04 3.09 13.78
N ALA A 202 1.87 2.77 13.23
CA ALA A 202 1.43 1.41 12.94
C ALA A 202 2.32 0.72 11.88
N TYR A 203 2.80 1.45 10.86
CA TYR A 203 3.65 0.86 9.82
C TYR A 203 4.98 0.30 10.36
N CYS A 204 5.42 0.73 11.54
CA CYS A 204 6.64 0.20 12.16
C CYS A 204 6.48 -1.23 12.71
N PHE A 205 5.27 -1.78 12.72
CA PHE A 205 4.93 -3.07 13.30
C PHE A 205 4.74 -4.12 12.20
N ALA A 206 5.22 -5.33 12.44
CA ALA A 206 5.07 -6.41 11.47
C ALA A 206 3.62 -6.93 11.40
N TRP A 207 2.81 -6.70 12.43
CA TRP A 207 1.39 -7.05 12.45
C TRP A 207 0.55 -5.97 13.15
N VAL A 208 -0.53 -5.55 12.49
CA VAL A 208 -1.49 -4.52 12.90
C VAL A 208 -2.90 -5.07 12.71
N GLY A 209 -3.52 -5.54 13.80
CA GLY A 209 -4.90 -6.04 13.74
C GLY A 209 -5.93 -4.97 13.33
N ASP A 210 -5.98 -3.86 14.07
CA ASP A 210 -6.82 -2.70 13.80
C ASP A 210 -5.96 -1.43 13.95
N ALA A 211 -5.81 -0.66 12.88
CA ALA A 211 -5.01 0.56 12.84
C ALA A 211 -5.60 1.70 13.69
N GLY A 212 -6.84 1.60 14.14
CA GLY A 212 -7.45 2.49 15.13
C GLY A 212 -7.20 2.05 16.58
N LYS A 213 -6.67 0.85 16.82
CA LYS A 213 -6.47 0.29 18.17
C LYS A 213 -5.01 -0.10 18.43
N PRO A 214 -4.17 0.81 18.94
CA PRO A 214 -2.73 0.56 19.09
C PRO A 214 -2.35 -0.67 19.94
N GLY A 215 -3.23 -1.12 20.84
CA GLY A 215 -3.03 -2.36 21.60
C GLY A 215 -2.95 -3.63 20.73
N THR A 216 -3.45 -3.58 19.49
CA THR A 216 -3.37 -4.70 18.54
C THR A 216 -2.10 -4.65 17.68
N TRP A 217 -1.21 -3.66 17.81
CA TRP A 217 -0.01 -3.62 16.97
C TRP A 217 1.12 -4.40 17.64
N LYS A 218 1.72 -5.34 16.91
CA LYS A 218 2.67 -6.32 17.45
C LYS A 218 3.94 -6.36 16.61
N LEU A 219 5.03 -6.75 17.27
CA LEU A 219 6.34 -6.97 16.63
C LEU A 219 6.90 -5.72 15.94
N PRO A 220 7.26 -4.66 16.69
CA PRO A 220 7.93 -3.51 16.10
C PRO A 220 9.26 -3.94 15.49
N HIS A 221 9.57 -3.47 14.29
CA HIS A 221 10.77 -3.86 13.53
C HIS A 221 11.40 -2.71 12.73
N GLN A 222 10.72 -1.57 12.60
CA GLN A 222 11.23 -0.36 11.97
C GLN A 222 11.22 0.82 12.94
N LYS A 223 11.97 1.86 12.59
CA LYS A 223 11.94 3.18 13.21
C LYS A 223 10.91 4.07 12.51
N ALA A 224 10.60 5.22 13.13
CA ALA A 224 9.65 6.19 12.57
C ALA A 224 10.12 6.82 11.24
N ASP A 225 11.42 6.80 10.95
CA ASP A 225 11.96 7.23 9.65
C ASP A 225 11.81 6.17 8.55
N GLY A 226 11.22 5.00 8.86
CA GLY A 226 11.04 3.88 7.92
C GLY A 226 12.27 2.96 7.83
N THR A 227 13.40 3.32 8.45
CA THR A 227 14.59 2.46 8.47
C THR A 227 14.39 1.26 9.39
N ILE A 228 15.11 0.18 9.12
CA ILE A 228 15.07 -1.03 9.95
C ILE A 228 15.62 -0.72 11.35
N ASP A 229 14.90 -1.17 12.38
CA ASP A 229 15.39 -1.16 13.75
C ASP A 229 16.16 -2.47 14.00
N GLU A 230 17.48 -2.42 13.78
CA GLU A 230 18.41 -3.56 13.98
C GLU A 230 18.34 -4.17 15.38
N LYS A 231 17.88 -3.42 16.40
CA LYS A 231 17.71 -3.93 17.77
C LYS A 231 16.39 -4.66 17.99
N ARG A 232 15.35 -4.32 17.21
CA ARG A 232 14.00 -4.88 17.36
C ARG A 232 13.68 -5.95 16.33
N LEU A 233 14.15 -5.84 15.09
CA LEU A 233 13.95 -6.83 14.03
C LEU A 233 14.31 -8.27 14.48
N PRO A 234 15.52 -8.57 15.01
CA PRO A 234 15.85 -9.93 15.43
C PRO A 234 14.95 -10.41 16.58
N LYS A 235 14.51 -9.52 17.47
CA LYS A 235 13.58 -9.85 18.56
C LYS A 235 12.18 -10.14 18.04
N ALA A 236 11.74 -9.42 17.01
CA ALA A 236 10.45 -9.65 16.36
C ALA A 236 10.41 -11.03 15.69
N ILE A 237 11.47 -11.40 14.99
CA ILE A 237 11.62 -12.75 14.40
C ILE A 237 11.65 -13.81 15.50
N GLN A 238 12.47 -13.60 16.54
CA GLN A 238 12.58 -14.52 17.66
C GLN A 238 11.23 -14.74 18.38
N CYS A 239 10.42 -13.70 18.54
CA CYS A 239 9.09 -13.78 19.14
C CYS A 239 8.10 -14.68 18.37
N LEU A 240 8.30 -14.87 17.06
CA LEU A 240 7.46 -15.72 16.21
C LEU A 240 7.98 -17.15 16.12
N LEU A 241 9.28 -17.31 15.86
CA LEU A 241 9.90 -18.63 15.67
C LEU A 241 10.08 -19.40 16.99
N SER A 242 10.10 -18.67 18.11
CA SER A 242 10.37 -19.23 19.43
C SER A 242 9.66 -18.41 20.51
N ASN A 243 10.07 -18.59 21.76
CA ASN A 243 9.62 -17.77 22.86
C ASN A 243 10.66 -16.66 23.12
N PHE A 244 10.31 -15.39 23.01
CA PHE A 244 11.19 -14.32 23.48
C PHE A 244 11.11 -14.25 25.01
N ARG A 245 12.18 -14.65 25.70
CA ARG A 245 12.24 -14.73 27.18
C ARG A 245 11.12 -15.59 27.79
N GLY A 246 10.74 -16.69 27.13
CA GLY A 246 9.71 -17.62 27.64
C GLY A 246 8.26 -17.20 27.39
N VAL A 247 8.01 -16.11 26.67
CA VAL A 247 6.65 -15.62 26.37
C VAL A 247 6.39 -15.73 24.86
N LYS A 248 5.35 -16.47 24.47
CA LYS A 248 4.81 -16.44 23.10
C LYS A 248 4.06 -15.14 22.87
N VAL A 249 4.24 -14.54 21.70
CA VAL A 249 3.43 -13.37 21.31
C VAL A 249 1.96 -13.79 21.19
N LYS A 250 1.11 -13.20 22.03
CA LYS A 250 -0.34 -13.42 22.02
C LYS A 250 -1.02 -12.44 21.07
N GLY A 251 -2.11 -12.88 20.44
CA GLY A 251 -3.04 -12.04 19.70
C GLY A 251 -2.75 -11.88 18.21
N ILE A 252 -1.73 -12.57 17.66
CA ILE A 252 -1.58 -12.75 16.21
C ILE A 252 -2.27 -14.06 15.83
N PRO A 253 -3.27 -14.05 14.94
CA PRO A 253 -3.91 -15.27 14.44
C PRO A 253 -2.90 -16.18 13.74
N GLU A 254 -3.08 -17.50 13.85
CA GLU A 254 -2.20 -18.48 13.20
C GLU A 254 -2.19 -18.32 11.67
N SER A 255 -3.35 -17.99 11.09
CA SER A 255 -3.50 -17.65 9.66
C SER A 255 -2.60 -16.49 9.21
N ASP A 256 -2.17 -15.64 10.14
CA ASP A 256 -1.42 -14.43 9.84
C ASP A 256 0.09 -14.67 9.87
N VAL A 257 0.55 -15.71 10.57
CA VAL A 257 1.97 -15.95 10.89
C VAL A 257 2.84 -16.00 9.63
N ALA A 258 2.43 -16.72 8.58
CA ALA A 258 3.18 -16.84 7.33
C ALA A 258 3.49 -15.47 6.70
N ASN A 259 2.49 -14.59 6.62
CA ASN A 259 2.66 -13.24 6.05
C ASN A 259 3.46 -12.31 6.96
N VAL A 260 3.37 -12.48 8.28
CA VAL A 260 4.21 -11.73 9.21
C VAL A 260 5.68 -12.17 9.09
N LEU A 261 5.95 -13.46 8.93
CA LEU A 261 7.30 -13.98 8.67
C LEU A 261 7.88 -13.44 7.36
N LEU A 262 7.09 -13.48 6.27
CA LEU A 262 7.49 -12.88 4.99
C LEU A 262 7.80 -11.39 5.11
N ARG A 263 7.00 -10.62 5.87
CA ARG A 263 7.25 -9.19 6.08
C ARG A 263 8.56 -8.94 6.82
N LEU A 264 8.82 -9.69 7.90
CA LEU A 264 10.07 -9.58 8.65
C LEU A 264 11.28 -10.01 7.82
N ALA A 265 11.11 -11.03 6.98
CA ALA A 265 12.14 -11.50 6.06
C ALA A 265 12.45 -10.48 4.96
N ARG A 266 11.45 -9.84 4.36
CA ARG A 266 11.64 -8.72 3.42
C ARG A 266 12.38 -7.55 4.07
N ALA A 267 12.04 -7.23 5.33
CA ALA A 267 12.78 -6.23 6.10
C ALA A 267 14.26 -6.63 6.30
N ALA A 268 14.53 -7.88 6.69
CA ALA A 268 15.90 -8.39 6.84
C ALA A 268 16.66 -8.41 5.49
N LYS A 269 16.01 -8.79 4.39
CA LYS A 269 16.56 -8.79 3.03
C LYS A 269 16.94 -7.39 2.58
N SER A 270 16.07 -6.40 2.82
CA SER A 270 16.34 -4.98 2.49
C SER A 270 17.56 -4.42 3.24
N ALA A 271 17.86 -4.97 4.41
CA ALA A 271 19.04 -4.64 5.20
C ALA A 271 20.25 -5.58 4.94
N GLN A 272 20.16 -6.48 3.95
CA GLN A 272 21.21 -7.45 3.60
C GLN A 272 21.63 -8.34 4.80
N LEU A 273 20.68 -8.67 5.68
CA LEU A 273 20.91 -9.46 6.90
C LEU A 273 20.64 -10.96 6.71
N LEU A 274 20.01 -11.35 5.60
CA LEU A 274 19.77 -12.76 5.27
C LEU A 274 20.99 -13.39 4.58
N PRO A 275 21.17 -14.72 4.70
CA PRO A 275 22.00 -15.47 3.77
C PRO A 275 21.37 -15.54 2.37
N PRO A 276 22.18 -15.57 1.28
CA PRO A 276 23.64 -15.54 1.27
C PRO A 276 24.24 -14.12 1.31
N GLU A 277 23.42 -13.06 1.33
CA GLU A 277 23.88 -11.67 1.21
C GLU A 277 24.77 -11.24 2.38
N SER A 278 24.48 -11.73 3.59
CA SER A 278 25.32 -11.52 4.77
C SER A 278 26.43 -12.57 4.84
N ILE A 279 27.68 -12.12 5.02
CA ILE A 279 28.85 -13.00 5.20
C ILE A 279 28.78 -13.76 6.55
N HIS A 280 28.20 -13.15 7.57
CA HIS A 280 28.04 -13.72 8.91
C HIS A 280 26.62 -13.47 9.46
N PRO A 281 25.59 -14.11 8.89
CA PRO A 281 24.22 -13.88 9.30
C PRO A 281 24.02 -14.39 10.73
N ALA A 282 23.40 -13.58 11.59
CA ALA A 282 23.06 -14.02 12.94
C ALA A 282 22.17 -15.28 12.90
N PRO A 283 22.26 -16.19 13.90
CA PRO A 283 21.52 -17.45 13.89
C PRO A 283 20.01 -17.32 13.67
N ILE A 284 19.41 -16.22 14.14
CA ILE A 284 17.98 -15.96 13.98
C ILE A 284 17.58 -15.72 12.51
N TYR A 285 18.46 -15.13 11.69
CA TYR A 285 18.21 -14.92 10.26
C TYR A 285 18.38 -16.21 9.47
N GLN A 286 19.34 -17.06 9.86
CA GLN A 286 19.48 -18.41 9.29
C GLN A 286 18.24 -19.26 9.59
N GLN A 287 17.76 -19.22 10.83
CA GLN A 287 16.54 -19.93 11.23
C GLN A 287 15.30 -19.40 10.48
N LEU A 288 15.23 -18.09 10.25
CA LEU A 288 14.15 -17.50 9.44
C LEU A 288 14.15 -18.06 8.01
N VAL A 289 15.31 -18.10 7.34
CA VAL A 289 15.42 -18.69 6.00
C VAL A 289 14.97 -20.15 5.99
N LEU A 290 15.47 -20.96 6.94
CA LEU A 290 15.07 -22.36 7.05
C LEU A 290 13.55 -22.53 7.21
N VAL A 291 12.91 -21.71 8.05
CA VAL A 291 11.45 -21.77 8.25
C VAL A 291 10.70 -21.37 6.98
N LEU A 292 11.19 -20.39 6.23
CA LEU A 292 10.58 -20.01 4.95
C LEU A 292 10.74 -21.10 3.90
N GLU A 293 11.87 -21.79 3.86
CA GLU A 293 12.11 -22.95 2.98
C GLU A 293 11.16 -24.10 3.32
N GLN A 294 11.04 -24.45 4.60
CA GLN A 294 10.16 -25.54 5.08
C GLN A 294 8.68 -25.32 4.77
N ASN A 295 8.27 -24.09 4.47
CA ASN A 295 6.88 -23.72 4.21
C ASN A 295 6.67 -23.24 2.75
N ASP A 296 7.62 -23.45 1.85
CA ASP A 296 7.57 -23.01 0.45
C ASP A 296 7.34 -21.49 0.28
N LEU A 297 7.79 -20.70 1.25
CA LEU A 297 7.64 -19.25 1.29
C LEU A 297 8.89 -18.52 0.78
N LEU A 298 10.06 -19.17 0.72
CA LEU A 298 11.32 -18.52 0.36
C LEU A 298 11.27 -17.89 -1.05
N ALA A 299 10.58 -18.53 -2.00
CA ALA A 299 10.41 -18.02 -3.36
C ALA A 299 9.61 -16.71 -3.46
N GLN A 300 9.01 -16.24 -2.36
CA GLN A 300 8.22 -15.01 -2.30
C GLN A 300 8.99 -13.80 -1.74
N LEU A 301 10.30 -13.97 -1.46
CA LEU A 301 11.22 -12.90 -1.04
C LEU A 301 11.86 -12.20 -2.23
#